data_AF-A0A3N5QDA6-F1
#
_entry.id   AF-A0A3N5QDA6-F1
#
_cell.length_a   1.000
_cell.length_b   1.000
_cell.length_c   1.000
_cell.angle_alpha   90.00
_cell.angle_beta   90.00
_cell.angle_gamma   90.00
#
_symmetry.space_group_name_H-M   'P 1'
#
loop_
_entity.id
_entity.type
_entity.pdbx_description
1 polymer ?
#
loop_
_entity_poly.entity_id
_entity_poly.type
_entity_poly.pdbx_seq_one_letter_code
_entity_poly.pdbx_strand_id
1 'polypeptide(L)'
;MGYSAFLLFFIAFIINFQAFPQIIFNNFPDYKINLNDSAFFDINSKRNIIILNGEWTVYQGKDKEKNKKVVIPSVFSGEGELVFERSFSFSQEQIADNRMEMYFLGLNYTADISVNNNIIYRHTGGDFPFHFDLPKDILFFDKKNVISVKLFYHLDSESTIPVKQRFMFPNNYGGILKDVYIKLFPNISISDVDISYSYNPGRNNAEFIIISKIGNREFRNSADTVNADNNFTYKVRISAPGNSQTLNLSDYNFIVNKNAEREIKQTASVTSVMPWNPANPLYYTINMELWRDDVLLDRTQKKSAIYSLAFDKDSLLLNNRSFTFSGVTYLPSYYNYGSLYSYQQMEKDIRIIKEAGFNSVRFAKTIPHPYLIYQCEKYGLFSFVEIPVSSIPPGLSDDINFMTRSKSF
;
A
#
# COMPACT_ATOMS: atom_id res chain seq x y z
N MET A 1 -64.89 37.00 38.14
CA MET A 1 -64.68 35.64 37.61
C MET A 1 -63.58 35.75 36.55
N GLY A 2 -62.33 35.46 36.95
CA GLY A 2 -61.15 35.66 36.12
C GLY A 2 -60.80 34.40 35.32
N TYR A 3 -60.56 34.56 34.03
CA TYR A 3 -60.08 33.52 33.13
C TYR A 3 -58.56 33.37 33.29
N SER A 4 -58.09 32.15 33.57
CA SER A 4 -56.67 31.80 33.58
C SER A 4 -56.30 31.20 32.23
N ALA A 5 -55.50 31.92 31.45
CA ALA A 5 -54.93 31.42 30.19
C ALA A 5 -53.56 30.80 30.50
N PHE A 6 -53.48 29.47 30.41
CA PHE A 6 -52.22 28.73 30.51
C PHE A 6 -51.56 28.70 29.12
N LEU A 7 -50.49 29.47 28.94
CA LEU A 7 -49.63 29.39 27.75
C LEU A 7 -48.70 28.18 27.89
N LEU A 8 -48.92 27.16 27.06
CA LEU A 8 -48.01 26.02 26.87
C LEU A 8 -46.89 26.44 25.90
N PHE A 9 -45.69 26.68 26.44
CA PHE A 9 -44.46 26.81 25.65
C PHE A 9 -44.04 25.42 25.15
N PHE A 10 -44.24 25.15 23.86
CA PHE A 10 -43.65 23.98 23.20
C PHE A 10 -42.18 24.29 22.91
N ILE A 11 -41.27 23.72 23.71
CA ILE A 11 -39.84 23.70 23.41
C ILE A 11 -39.65 22.70 22.26
N ALA A 12 -39.41 23.22 21.06
CA ALA A 12 -39.01 22.40 19.92
C ALA A 12 -37.62 21.81 20.20
N PHE A 13 -37.57 20.52 20.54
CA PHE A 13 -36.34 19.75 20.53
C PHE A 13 -35.80 19.77 19.10
N ILE A 14 -34.60 20.32 18.92
CA ILE A 14 -33.82 20.17 17.69
C ILE A 14 -33.46 18.69 17.58
N ILE A 15 -34.25 17.95 16.82
CA ILE A 15 -33.93 16.57 16.43
C ILE A 15 -32.71 16.69 15.52
N ASN A 16 -31.53 16.31 16.03
CA ASN A 16 -30.38 16.01 15.18
C ASN A 16 -30.81 14.90 14.21
N PHE A 17 -31.15 15.27 12.97
CA PHE A 17 -31.36 14.30 11.90
C PHE A 17 -30.02 13.57 11.69
N GLN A 18 -29.91 12.36 12.21
CA GLN A 18 -28.82 11.48 11.83
C GLN A 18 -28.99 11.19 10.35
N ALA A 19 -28.00 11.60 9.53
CA ALA A 19 -28.01 11.36 8.09
C ALA A 19 -28.16 9.87 7.75
N PHE A 20 -27.80 8.96 8.67
CA PHE A 20 -27.93 7.51 8.54
C PHE A 20 -28.24 6.85 9.90
N PRO A 21 -29.52 6.66 10.30
CA PRO A 21 -29.84 6.04 11.60
C PRO A 21 -29.42 4.57 11.69
N GLN A 22 -29.14 3.91 10.56
CA GLN A 22 -28.77 2.48 10.49
C GLN A 22 -27.28 2.24 10.18
N ILE A 23 -26.48 3.28 9.94
CA ILE A 23 -25.04 3.14 9.60
C ILE A 23 -24.19 3.67 10.74
N ILE A 24 -23.44 2.77 11.36
CA ILE A 24 -22.53 3.08 12.46
C ILE A 24 -21.12 3.16 11.89
N PHE A 25 -20.48 4.32 12.05
CA PHE A 25 -19.08 4.54 11.68
C PHE A 25 -18.22 4.43 12.92
N ASN A 26 -17.14 3.65 12.83
CA ASN A 26 -16.06 3.66 13.81
C ASN A 26 -14.79 4.16 13.13
N ASN A 27 -14.07 5.01 13.82
CA ASN A 27 -12.77 5.53 13.43
C ASN A 27 -11.78 5.33 14.57
N PHE A 28 -10.51 5.20 14.23
CA PHE A 28 -9.46 5.08 15.24
C PHE A 28 -9.10 6.50 15.75
N PRO A 29 -9.23 6.79 17.06
CA PRO A 29 -8.90 8.11 17.59
C PRO A 29 -7.39 8.37 17.43
N ASP A 30 -7.03 9.59 17.03
CA ASP A 30 -5.65 10.04 16.87
C ASP A 30 -4.78 9.16 15.95
N TYR A 31 -5.38 8.58 14.90
CA TYR A 31 -4.63 7.85 13.89
C TYR A 31 -3.59 8.76 13.23
N LYS A 32 -2.31 8.36 13.31
CA LYS A 32 -1.19 9.07 12.69
C LYS A 32 -0.40 8.10 11.82
N ILE A 33 -0.21 8.50 10.58
CA ILE A 33 0.70 7.82 9.65
C ILE A 33 2.14 8.01 10.15
N ASN A 34 2.91 6.92 10.18
CA ASN A 34 4.28 6.95 10.69
C ASN A 34 5.27 7.42 9.60
N LEU A 35 5.32 8.73 9.33
CA LEU A 35 6.25 9.31 8.34
C LEU A 35 7.73 9.17 8.71
N ASN A 36 8.04 8.87 9.98
CA ASN A 36 9.42 8.68 10.43
C ASN A 36 10.04 7.43 9.80
N ASP A 37 9.22 6.47 9.34
CA ASP A 37 9.69 5.31 8.58
C ASP A 37 9.73 5.62 7.08
N SER A 38 10.57 6.57 6.70
CA SER A 38 10.66 7.07 5.32
C SER A 38 11.02 5.97 4.32
N ALA A 39 11.66 4.88 4.78
CA ALA A 39 11.98 3.71 3.96
C ALA A 39 10.73 2.92 3.54
N PHE A 40 9.70 2.84 4.39
CA PHE A 40 8.46 2.13 4.07
C PHE A 40 7.68 2.81 2.94
N PHE A 41 7.62 4.15 2.95
CA PHE A 41 6.97 4.94 1.90
C PHE A 41 7.89 5.29 0.72
N ASP A 42 9.19 5.01 0.83
CA ASP A 42 10.23 5.42 -0.11
C ASP A 42 10.18 6.94 -0.36
N ILE A 43 10.16 7.70 0.75
CA ILE A 43 10.22 9.17 0.78
C ILE A 43 11.69 9.59 0.84
N ASN A 44 12.07 10.54 0.00
CA ASN A 44 13.42 11.10 -0.06
C ASN A 44 13.40 12.52 -0.66
N SER A 45 14.56 13.08 -0.99
CA SER A 45 14.67 14.45 -1.53
C SER A 45 13.98 14.66 -2.88
N LYS A 46 13.67 13.58 -3.62
CA LYS A 46 13.04 13.60 -4.95
C LYS A 46 11.65 12.99 -4.96
N ARG A 47 11.34 12.09 -4.02
CA ARG A 47 10.05 11.41 -3.90
C ARG A 47 9.33 11.86 -2.63
N ASN A 48 8.12 12.37 -2.79
CA ASN A 48 7.29 12.87 -1.69
C ASN A 48 5.91 12.24 -1.71
N ILE A 49 5.18 12.31 -0.59
CA ILE A 49 3.79 11.88 -0.52
C ILE A 49 2.88 13.00 -0.01
N ILE A 50 1.64 13.01 -0.50
CA ILE A 50 0.56 13.86 -0.03
C ILE A 50 -0.48 12.95 0.64
N ILE A 51 -0.67 13.13 1.93
CA ILE A 51 -1.58 12.29 2.71
C ILE A 51 -3.02 12.72 2.47
N LEU A 52 -3.87 11.75 2.14
CA LEU A 52 -5.31 11.92 2.00
C LEU A 52 -6.10 11.34 3.19
N ASN A 53 -5.44 10.98 4.29
CA ASN A 53 -6.09 10.67 5.57
C ASN A 53 -6.60 11.92 6.28
N GLY A 54 -7.64 11.79 7.10
CA GLY A 54 -8.31 12.91 7.78
C GLY A 54 -9.81 12.93 7.47
N GLU A 55 -10.42 14.12 7.48
CA GLU A 55 -11.87 14.26 7.27
C GLU A 55 -12.29 14.08 5.81
N TRP A 56 -13.24 13.18 5.59
CA TRP A 56 -13.93 12.92 4.32
C TRP A 56 -15.41 13.19 4.49
N THR A 57 -16.06 13.61 3.41
CA THR A 57 -17.50 13.81 3.34
C THR A 57 -18.13 12.54 2.82
N VAL A 58 -19.02 11.91 3.59
CA VAL A 58 -19.64 10.64 3.23
C VAL A 58 -21.13 10.84 3.03
N TYR A 59 -21.67 10.34 1.92
CA TYR A 59 -23.10 10.37 1.63
C TYR A 59 -23.56 9.07 0.95
N GLN A 60 -24.86 8.83 0.90
CA GLN A 60 -25.44 7.62 0.32
C GLN A 60 -26.04 7.91 -1.06
N GLY A 61 -25.71 7.08 -2.04
CA GLY A 61 -26.22 7.22 -3.41
C GLY A 61 -25.87 8.56 -4.06
N LYS A 62 -26.88 9.34 -4.48
CA LYS A 62 -26.71 10.66 -5.14
C LYS A 62 -27.07 11.85 -4.24
N ASP A 63 -27.56 11.61 -3.03
CA ASP A 63 -28.05 12.66 -2.14
C ASP A 63 -26.89 13.28 -1.35
N LYS A 64 -26.28 14.33 -1.91
CA LYS A 64 -25.16 15.05 -1.27
C LYS A 64 -25.60 15.92 -0.09
N GLU A 65 -26.89 16.23 0.04
CA GLU A 65 -27.40 17.10 1.11
C GLU A 65 -27.36 16.37 2.45
N LYS A 66 -27.60 15.06 2.45
CA LYS A 66 -27.43 14.19 3.63
C LYS A 66 -26.02 13.62 3.68
N ASN A 67 -25.07 14.45 4.11
CA ASN A 67 -23.69 14.02 4.30
C ASN A 67 -23.28 13.96 5.78
N LYS A 68 -22.22 13.18 6.05
CA LYS A 68 -21.57 13.06 7.36
C LYS A 68 -20.05 13.19 7.18
N LYS A 69 -19.38 13.86 8.11
CA LYS A 69 -17.91 13.90 8.16
C LYS A 69 -17.38 12.65 8.85
N VAL A 70 -16.43 11.97 8.21
CA VAL A 70 -15.81 10.73 8.71
C VAL A 70 -14.30 10.87 8.59
N VAL A 71 -13.58 10.53 9.66
CA VAL A 71 -12.11 10.55 9.65
C VAL A 71 -11.58 9.20 9.20
N ILE A 72 -10.80 9.18 8.12
CA ILE A 72 -10.18 7.96 7.56
C ILE A 72 -8.78 7.77 8.14
N PRO A 73 -8.37 6.53 8.52
CA PRO A 73 -9.07 5.25 8.31
C PRO A 73 -10.35 5.03 9.14
N SER A 74 -11.39 4.46 8.52
CA SER A 74 -12.69 4.21 9.15
C SER A 74 -13.39 2.97 8.61
N VAL A 75 -14.10 2.29 9.49
CA VAL A 75 -15.01 1.19 9.20
C VAL A 75 -16.45 1.62 9.42
N PHE A 76 -17.39 1.04 8.68
CA PHE A 76 -18.81 1.16 8.96
C PHE A 76 -19.54 -0.18 8.84
N SER A 77 -20.67 -0.26 9.53
CA SER A 77 -21.65 -1.35 9.39
C SER A 77 -23.04 -0.79 9.11
N GLY A 78 -23.71 -1.30 8.08
CA GLY A 78 -25.09 -0.94 7.72
C GLY A 78 -25.28 -0.92 6.20
N GLU A 79 -26.47 -1.26 5.73
CA GLU A 79 -26.73 -1.43 4.30
C GLU A 79 -26.70 -0.10 3.53
N GLY A 80 -25.96 -0.07 2.42
CA GLY A 80 -25.96 1.07 1.50
C GLY A 80 -24.70 1.18 0.65
N GLU A 81 -24.87 1.83 -0.52
CA GLU A 81 -23.77 2.34 -1.32
C GLU A 81 -23.33 3.70 -0.77
N LEU A 82 -22.10 3.77 -0.27
CA LEU A 82 -21.55 4.99 0.29
C LEU A 82 -20.51 5.59 -0.62
N VAL A 83 -20.55 6.91 -0.76
CA VAL A 83 -19.57 7.68 -1.50
C VAL A 83 -18.76 8.52 -0.53
N PHE A 84 -17.44 8.37 -0.58
CA PHE A 84 -16.48 9.11 0.22
C PHE A 84 -15.85 10.19 -0.66
N GLU A 85 -16.03 11.46 -0.31
CA GLU A 85 -15.44 12.60 -1.02
C GLU A 85 -14.42 13.35 -0.18
N ARG A 86 -13.29 13.68 -0.82
CA ARG A 86 -12.28 14.56 -0.24
C ARG A 86 -11.73 15.54 -1.26
N SER A 87 -11.44 16.75 -0.78
CA SER A 87 -10.76 17.75 -1.59
C SER A 87 -9.27 17.79 -1.30
N PHE A 88 -8.47 18.04 -2.33
CA PHE A 88 -7.03 18.26 -2.25
C PHE A 88 -6.60 19.29 -3.28
N SER A 89 -5.46 19.94 -3.06
CA SER A 89 -4.93 20.98 -3.93
C SER A 89 -3.48 20.66 -4.29
N PHE A 90 -3.09 21.07 -5.49
CA PHE A 90 -1.71 21.00 -5.97
C PHE A 90 -1.20 22.40 -6.29
N SER A 91 0.12 22.57 -6.20
CA SER A 91 0.80 23.70 -6.84
C SER A 91 1.07 23.40 -8.32
N GLN A 92 1.29 24.46 -9.10
CA GLN A 92 1.65 24.35 -10.52
C GLN A 92 2.93 23.53 -10.72
N GLU A 93 3.94 23.76 -9.88
CA GLU A 93 5.22 23.03 -9.90
C GLU A 93 5.03 21.53 -9.65
N GLN A 94 4.19 21.17 -8.67
CA GLN A 94 3.91 19.77 -8.37
C GLN A 94 3.31 19.02 -9.56
N ILE A 95 2.36 19.63 -10.27
CA ILE A 95 1.74 19.02 -11.46
C ILE A 95 2.72 18.99 -12.63
N ALA A 96 3.46 20.08 -12.86
CA ALA A 96 4.39 20.17 -13.99
C ALA A 96 5.52 19.14 -13.88
N ASP A 97 6.18 19.07 -12.72
CA ASP A 97 7.45 18.35 -12.58
C ASP A 97 7.31 16.89 -12.16
N ASN A 98 6.13 16.49 -11.66
CA ASN A 98 5.93 15.16 -11.09
C ASN A 98 4.86 14.36 -11.82
N ARG A 99 5.14 13.07 -12.04
CA ARG A 99 4.13 12.03 -12.19
C ARG A 99 3.52 11.73 -10.83
N MET A 100 2.21 11.51 -10.81
CA MET A 100 1.45 11.26 -9.60
C MET A 100 0.83 9.87 -9.67
N GLU A 101 0.96 9.11 -8.60
CA GLU A 101 0.27 7.85 -8.43
C GLU A 101 -0.53 7.91 -7.13
N MET A 102 -1.74 7.39 -7.16
CA MET A 102 -2.60 7.31 -5.98
C MET A 102 -2.50 5.94 -5.37
N TYR A 103 -2.26 5.87 -4.06
CA TYR A 103 -2.11 4.65 -3.30
C TYR A 103 -3.27 4.50 -2.31
N PHE A 104 -3.92 3.34 -2.37
CA PHE A 104 -4.87 2.87 -1.36
C PHE A 104 -4.25 1.64 -0.72
N LEU A 105 -3.97 1.68 0.58
CA LEU A 105 -3.41 0.52 1.28
C LEU A 105 -4.46 -0.57 1.56
N GLY A 106 -5.75 -0.22 1.49
CA GLY A 106 -6.86 -1.15 1.56
C GLY A 106 -8.19 -0.45 1.84
N LEU A 107 -9.20 -0.87 1.10
CA LEU A 107 -10.61 -0.51 1.24
C LEU A 107 -11.45 -1.78 1.10
N ASN A 108 -12.71 -1.76 1.51
CA ASN A 108 -13.58 -2.92 1.40
C ASN A 108 -14.97 -2.54 0.83
N TYR A 109 -15.49 -3.17 -0.24
CA TYR A 109 -14.97 -4.33 -0.99
C TYR A 109 -14.59 -4.00 -2.44
N THR A 110 -15.48 -3.38 -3.21
CA THR A 110 -15.18 -2.83 -4.54
C THR A 110 -15.36 -1.31 -4.52
N ALA A 111 -14.61 -0.62 -5.38
CA ALA A 111 -14.62 0.84 -5.43
C ALA A 111 -14.59 1.37 -6.85
N ASP A 112 -15.52 2.27 -7.17
CA ASP A 112 -15.40 3.18 -8.31
C ASP A 112 -14.73 4.47 -7.83
N ILE A 113 -13.56 4.78 -8.37
CA ILE A 113 -12.78 5.96 -7.99
C ILE A 113 -12.85 6.99 -9.11
N SER A 114 -13.30 8.18 -8.77
CA SER A 114 -13.35 9.32 -9.67
C SER A 114 -12.61 10.52 -9.13
N VAL A 115 -12.04 11.30 -10.03
CA VAL A 115 -11.40 12.59 -9.75
C VAL A 115 -12.03 13.64 -10.64
N ASN A 116 -12.51 14.73 -10.05
CA ASN A 116 -13.21 15.81 -10.75
C ASN A 116 -14.35 15.30 -11.66
N ASN A 117 -15.14 14.35 -11.15
CA ASN A 117 -16.25 13.68 -11.83
C ASN A 117 -15.88 12.73 -12.98
N ASN A 118 -14.59 12.46 -13.22
CA ASN A 118 -14.14 11.45 -14.18
C ASN A 118 -13.75 10.17 -13.46
N ILE A 119 -14.35 9.04 -13.81
CA ILE A 119 -13.95 7.73 -13.28
C ILE A 119 -12.59 7.37 -13.88
N ILE A 120 -11.60 7.16 -13.01
CA ILE A 120 -10.22 6.87 -13.41
C ILE A 120 -9.79 5.44 -13.10
N TYR A 121 -10.44 4.80 -12.12
CA TYR A 121 -10.08 3.45 -11.70
C TYR A 121 -11.26 2.72 -11.08
N ARG A 122 -11.29 1.39 -11.30
CA ARG A 122 -12.22 0.47 -10.65
C ARG A 122 -11.44 -0.60 -9.93
N HIS A 123 -11.63 -0.70 -8.63
CA HIS A 123 -10.98 -1.71 -7.81
C HIS A 123 -11.93 -2.87 -7.50
N THR A 124 -11.46 -4.09 -7.76
CA THR A 124 -12.15 -5.33 -7.42
C THR A 124 -11.30 -6.10 -6.41
N GLY A 125 -11.58 -5.95 -5.11
CA GLY A 125 -10.80 -6.65 -4.08
C GLY A 125 -10.92 -6.00 -2.70
N GLY A 126 -11.29 -6.80 -1.70
CA GLY A 126 -11.35 -6.31 -0.33
C GLY A 126 -9.97 -6.33 0.33
N ASP A 127 -9.57 -5.19 0.88
CA ASP A 127 -8.44 -5.02 1.82
C ASP A 127 -7.02 -5.14 1.21
N PHE A 128 -6.90 -5.32 -0.11
CA PHE A 128 -5.62 -5.35 -0.82
C PHE A 128 -5.08 -3.93 -1.09
N PRO A 129 -3.76 -3.70 -0.94
CA PRO A 129 -3.13 -2.49 -1.42
C PRO A 129 -3.15 -2.43 -2.95
N PHE A 130 -3.52 -1.29 -3.51
CA PHE A 130 -3.43 -1.03 -4.94
C PHE A 130 -3.05 0.43 -5.19
N HIS A 131 -2.52 0.67 -6.38
CA HIS A 131 -2.21 2.02 -6.84
C HIS A 131 -2.52 2.15 -8.33
N PHE A 132 -2.66 3.39 -8.78
CA PHE A 132 -2.87 3.72 -10.19
C PHE A 132 -2.34 5.11 -10.51
N ASP A 133 -2.02 5.35 -11.78
CA ASP A 133 -1.59 6.65 -12.28
C ASP A 133 -2.72 7.69 -12.18
N LEU A 134 -2.40 8.87 -11.66
CA LEU A 134 -3.30 10.01 -11.63
C LEU A 134 -2.99 10.93 -12.83
N PRO A 135 -3.85 10.97 -13.86
CA PRO A 135 -3.58 11.75 -15.07
C PRO A 135 -3.52 13.24 -14.76
N LYS A 136 -2.53 13.95 -15.32
CA LYS A 136 -2.35 15.39 -15.13
C LYS A 136 -3.49 16.21 -15.75
N ASP A 137 -4.02 15.74 -16.88
CA ASP A 137 -4.98 16.48 -17.71
C ASP A 137 -6.34 16.71 -17.04
N ILE A 138 -6.66 15.91 -16.02
CA ILE A 138 -7.92 16.05 -15.27
C ILE A 138 -7.77 16.90 -14.01
N LEU A 139 -6.55 17.34 -13.66
CA LEU A 139 -6.26 18.04 -12.43
C LEU A 139 -6.25 19.56 -12.62
N PHE A 140 -6.77 20.27 -11.61
CA PHE A 140 -6.71 21.72 -11.52
C PHE A 140 -5.55 22.15 -10.62
N PHE A 141 -4.81 23.17 -11.05
CA PHE A 141 -3.71 23.79 -10.27
C PHE A 141 -4.20 25.00 -9.46
N ASP A 142 -5.24 25.68 -9.92
CA ASP A 142 -5.82 26.89 -9.33
C ASP A 142 -7.04 26.61 -8.46
N LYS A 143 -7.57 25.38 -8.51
CA LYS A 143 -8.79 24.96 -7.82
C LYS A 143 -8.59 23.68 -7.03
N LYS A 144 -9.46 23.46 -6.05
CA LYS A 144 -9.52 22.21 -5.31
C LYS A 144 -9.97 21.09 -6.25
N ASN A 145 -9.17 20.02 -6.29
CA ASN A 145 -9.54 18.75 -6.90
C ASN A 145 -10.38 17.95 -5.90
N VAL A 146 -11.35 17.19 -6.41
CA VAL A 146 -12.20 16.34 -5.58
C VAL A 146 -12.01 14.89 -6.01
N ILE A 147 -11.63 14.05 -5.07
CA ILE A 147 -11.70 12.60 -5.21
C ILE A 147 -13.02 12.11 -4.63
N SER A 148 -13.67 11.20 -5.34
CA SER A 148 -14.85 10.48 -4.91
C SER A 148 -14.57 8.97 -5.00
N VAL A 149 -14.82 8.26 -3.91
CA VAL A 149 -14.69 6.80 -3.81
C VAL A 149 -16.07 6.23 -3.50
N LYS A 150 -16.72 5.65 -4.51
CA LYS A 150 -18.01 4.96 -4.35
C LYS A 150 -17.75 3.51 -3.98
N LEU A 151 -18.10 3.12 -2.76
CA LEU A 151 -17.88 1.79 -2.21
C LEU A 151 -19.11 0.90 -2.31
N PHE A 152 -18.87 -0.34 -2.70
CA PHE A 152 -19.81 -1.45 -2.60
C PHE A 152 -19.15 -2.55 -1.76
N TYR A 153 -19.77 -2.94 -0.65
CA TYR A 153 -19.13 -3.85 0.32
C TYR A 153 -19.95 -5.11 0.63
N HIS A 154 -21.11 -5.27 -0.03
CA HIS A 154 -21.93 -6.46 0.11
C HIS A 154 -21.20 -7.68 -0.48
N LEU A 155 -21.19 -8.78 0.26
CA LEU A 155 -20.55 -10.01 -0.19
C LEU A 155 -21.50 -10.79 -1.09
N ASP A 156 -20.99 -11.21 -2.25
CA ASP A 156 -21.72 -12.02 -3.22
C ASP A 156 -20.80 -13.09 -3.85
N SER A 157 -21.39 -14.04 -4.58
CA SER A 157 -20.66 -15.10 -5.27
C SER A 157 -19.98 -14.66 -6.58
N GLU A 158 -20.34 -13.50 -7.13
CA GLU A 158 -19.94 -13.06 -8.47
C GLU A 158 -18.69 -12.18 -8.45
N SER A 159 -18.49 -11.40 -7.40
CA SER A 159 -17.54 -10.29 -7.34
C SER A 159 -16.66 -10.30 -6.09
N THR A 160 -16.98 -11.06 -5.04
CA THR A 160 -16.28 -11.00 -3.74
C THR A 160 -15.62 -12.30 -3.28
N ILE A 161 -14.54 -12.17 -2.51
CA ILE A 161 -13.83 -13.28 -1.83
C ILE A 161 -13.47 -12.85 -0.39
N PRO A 162 -14.26 -13.18 0.64
CA PRO A 162 -15.13 -14.35 0.71
C PRO A 162 -16.54 -14.06 0.17
N VAL A 163 -17.18 -15.08 -0.40
CA VAL A 163 -18.52 -14.97 -1.01
C VAL A 163 -19.66 -14.66 -0.03
N LYS A 164 -19.43 -14.88 1.27
CA LYS A 164 -20.40 -14.59 2.35
C LYS A 164 -19.70 -14.55 3.71
N GLN A 165 -20.28 -13.84 4.68
CA GLN A 165 -19.83 -13.89 6.08
C GLN A 165 -20.00 -15.31 6.64
N ARG A 166 -19.00 -15.78 7.40
CA ARG A 166 -18.95 -17.16 7.92
C ARG A 166 -18.48 -17.19 9.38
N PHE A 167 -18.75 -18.31 10.03
CA PHE A 167 -18.27 -18.59 11.37
C PHE A 167 -16.73 -18.61 11.41
N MET A 168 -16.14 -17.96 12.43
CA MET A 168 -14.67 -17.82 12.59
C MET A 168 -13.96 -17.13 11.41
N PHE A 169 -14.65 -16.23 10.70
CA PHE A 169 -14.02 -15.24 9.81
C PHE A 169 -13.99 -13.88 10.49
N PRO A 170 -13.02 -13.01 10.13
CA PRO A 170 -13.10 -11.60 10.47
C PRO A 170 -14.45 -11.02 10.05
N ASN A 171 -14.96 -10.07 10.83
CA ASN A 171 -16.21 -9.38 10.49
C ASN A 171 -16.00 -8.55 9.22
N ASN A 172 -16.93 -8.67 8.27
CA ASN A 172 -16.93 -7.84 7.07
C ASN A 172 -17.44 -6.43 7.38
N TYR A 173 -16.54 -5.45 7.37
CA TYR A 173 -16.87 -4.03 7.50
C TYR A 173 -16.68 -3.30 6.18
N GLY A 174 -17.58 -2.38 5.82
CA GLY A 174 -17.35 -1.46 4.70
C GLY A 174 -16.42 -0.33 5.12
N GLY A 175 -15.70 0.27 4.16
CA GLY A 175 -14.97 1.52 4.39
C GLY A 175 -13.59 1.56 3.75
N ILE A 176 -12.90 2.67 4.00
CA ILE A 176 -11.49 2.84 3.65
C ILE A 176 -10.70 2.52 4.92
N LEU A 177 -10.18 1.30 4.95
CA LEU A 177 -9.68 0.63 6.16
C LEU A 177 -8.24 1.00 6.50
N LYS A 178 -7.47 1.43 5.50
CA LYS A 178 -6.04 1.72 5.58
C LYS A 178 -5.74 3.05 4.88
N ASP A 179 -4.47 3.46 4.90
CA ASP A 179 -4.07 4.79 4.41
C ASP A 179 -4.36 5.03 2.93
N VAL A 180 -4.66 6.30 2.63
CA VAL A 180 -4.75 6.82 1.27
C VAL A 180 -3.77 7.97 1.12
N TYR A 181 -2.94 7.93 0.09
CA TYR A 181 -1.98 9.00 -0.20
C TYR A 181 -1.67 9.08 -1.70
N ILE A 182 -1.15 10.22 -2.13
CA ILE A 182 -0.64 10.43 -3.48
C ILE A 182 0.88 10.44 -3.40
N LYS A 183 1.55 9.61 -4.18
CA LYS A 183 3.01 9.63 -4.31
C LYS A 183 3.41 10.46 -5.51
N LEU A 184 4.36 11.36 -5.29
CA LEU A 184 4.95 12.23 -6.31
C LEU A 184 6.29 11.62 -6.76
N PHE A 185 6.40 11.35 -8.04
CA PHE A 185 7.61 10.89 -8.71
C PHE A 185 8.06 11.96 -9.70
N PRO A 186 9.36 12.22 -9.85
CA PRO A 186 9.82 13.08 -10.93
C PRO A 186 9.37 12.56 -12.32
N ASN A 187 9.15 13.45 -13.29
CA ASN A 187 8.75 13.08 -14.66
C ASN A 187 9.70 12.06 -15.31
N ILE A 188 10.96 12.08 -14.90
CA ILE A 188 11.94 11.05 -15.24
C ILE A 188 12.26 10.30 -13.96
N SER A 189 11.82 9.06 -13.88
CA SER A 189 11.91 8.30 -12.65
C SER A 189 12.16 6.83 -12.92
N ILE A 190 12.68 6.17 -11.88
CA ILE A 190 12.78 4.72 -11.81
C ILE A 190 11.36 4.21 -11.47
N SER A 191 10.61 3.86 -12.51
CA SER A 191 9.20 3.46 -12.44
C SER A 191 8.99 2.18 -11.65
N ASP A 192 9.86 1.19 -11.88
CA ASP A 192 9.73 -0.13 -11.27
C ASP A 192 11.11 -0.76 -11.09
N VAL A 193 11.26 -1.57 -10.03
CA VAL A 193 12.49 -2.27 -9.72
C VAL A 193 12.15 -3.67 -9.21
N ASP A 194 12.59 -4.66 -9.97
CA ASP A 194 12.61 -6.06 -9.55
C ASP A 194 14.02 -6.46 -9.12
N ILE A 195 14.11 -7.08 -7.94
CA ILE A 195 15.38 -7.51 -7.35
C ILE A 195 15.22 -8.97 -6.98
N SER A 196 15.94 -9.82 -7.69
CA SER A 196 16.08 -11.23 -7.34
C SER A 196 17.51 -11.53 -6.94
N TYR A 197 17.69 -12.58 -6.15
CA TYR A 197 19.01 -13.07 -5.78
C TYR A 197 19.06 -14.60 -5.79
N SER A 198 20.25 -15.12 -6.05
CA SER A 198 20.60 -16.52 -5.83
C SER A 198 21.69 -16.59 -4.78
N TYR A 199 21.40 -17.24 -3.65
CA TYR A 199 22.34 -17.39 -2.53
C TYR A 199 22.81 -18.83 -2.43
N ASN A 200 24.13 -19.03 -2.41
CA ASN A 200 24.75 -20.33 -2.16
C ASN A 200 25.42 -20.33 -0.77
N PRO A 201 24.78 -20.95 0.24
CA PRO A 201 25.34 -20.96 1.60
C PRO A 201 26.63 -21.78 1.72
N GLY A 202 26.89 -22.73 0.81
CA GLY A 202 28.11 -23.54 0.82
C GLY A 202 29.37 -22.77 0.40
N ARG A 203 29.22 -21.80 -0.53
CA ARG A 203 30.31 -20.90 -0.96
C ARG A 203 30.25 -19.52 -0.29
N ASN A 204 29.20 -19.26 0.48
CA ASN A 204 28.88 -17.98 1.10
C ASN A 204 28.94 -16.79 0.12
N ASN A 205 28.33 -16.96 -1.06
CA ASN A 205 28.21 -15.92 -2.07
C ASN A 205 26.76 -15.79 -2.55
N ALA A 206 26.39 -14.58 -2.95
CA ALA A 206 25.10 -14.28 -3.56
C ALA A 206 25.30 -13.55 -4.89
N GLU A 207 24.46 -13.86 -5.86
CA GLU A 207 24.34 -13.12 -7.10
C GLU A 207 23.00 -12.39 -7.12
N PHE A 208 23.04 -11.07 -7.23
CA PHE A 208 21.87 -10.22 -7.42
C PHE A 208 21.61 -9.99 -8.90
N ILE A 209 20.34 -10.00 -9.28
CA ILE A 209 19.84 -9.55 -10.57
C ILE A 209 18.88 -8.40 -10.28
N ILE A 210 19.24 -7.21 -10.74
CA ILE A 210 18.48 -5.98 -10.54
C ILE A 210 17.96 -5.55 -11.92
N ILE A 211 16.64 -5.60 -12.08
CA ILE A 211 15.95 -5.16 -13.29
C ILE A 211 15.22 -3.87 -12.93
N SER A 212 15.55 -2.78 -13.60
CA SER A 212 14.99 -1.46 -13.32
C SER A 212 14.38 -0.88 -14.58
N LYS A 213 13.13 -0.43 -14.49
CA LYS A 213 12.41 0.26 -15.56
C LYS A 213 12.49 1.75 -15.33
N ILE A 214 13.00 2.48 -16.31
CA ILE A 214 13.16 3.93 -16.25
C ILE A 214 12.25 4.55 -17.29
N GLY A 215 11.30 5.36 -16.81
CA GLY A 215 10.36 6.08 -17.66
C GLY A 215 10.77 7.53 -17.83
N ASN A 216 10.75 8.03 -19.07
CA ASN A 216 10.86 9.44 -19.37
C ASN A 216 9.48 9.95 -19.82
N ARG A 217 8.76 10.65 -18.93
CA ARG A 217 7.41 11.19 -19.18
C ARG A 217 7.42 12.71 -19.39
N GLU A 218 8.55 13.29 -19.78
CA GLU A 218 8.60 14.69 -20.22
C GLU A 218 7.80 14.85 -21.53
N PHE A 219 6.98 15.89 -21.61
CA PHE A 219 6.26 16.23 -22.84
C PHE A 219 7.24 16.76 -23.91
N ARG A 220 6.92 16.48 -25.19
CA ARG A 220 7.58 17.12 -26.32
C ARG A 220 7.03 18.54 -26.46
N ASN A 221 7.88 19.54 -26.31
CA ASN A 221 7.56 20.90 -26.72
C ASN A 221 7.88 21.05 -28.22
N SER A 222 7.12 21.88 -28.93
CA SER A 222 7.33 22.18 -30.35
C SER A 222 8.67 22.84 -30.67
N ALA A 223 9.39 23.33 -29.66
CA ALA A 223 10.75 23.86 -29.74
C ALA A 223 11.85 22.82 -29.46
N ASP A 224 11.49 21.57 -29.11
CA ASP A 224 12.48 20.50 -28.92
C ASP A 224 13.02 20.06 -30.27
N THR A 225 14.15 20.65 -30.67
CA THR A 225 15.01 20.02 -31.68
C THR A 225 15.35 18.59 -31.25
N VAL A 226 15.54 17.71 -32.23
CA VAL A 226 15.81 16.26 -32.10
C VAL A 226 16.96 15.91 -31.11
N ASN A 227 17.76 16.89 -30.70
CA ASN A 227 18.95 16.76 -29.87
C ASN A 227 18.78 17.35 -28.45
N ALA A 228 17.69 17.06 -27.75
CA ALA A 228 17.75 17.20 -26.29
C ALA A 228 18.69 16.09 -25.76
N ASP A 229 19.71 16.46 -24.98
CA ASP A 229 20.65 15.53 -24.35
C ASP A 229 19.89 14.57 -23.41
N ASN A 230 19.40 13.48 -23.99
CA ASN A 230 18.70 12.41 -23.31
C ASN A 230 19.69 11.37 -22.78
N ASN A 231 20.93 11.78 -22.49
CA ASN A 231 21.92 10.93 -21.86
C ASN A 231 21.65 10.91 -20.35
N PHE A 232 21.47 9.70 -19.83
CA PHE A 232 21.24 9.46 -18.43
C PHE A 232 22.27 8.46 -17.91
N THR A 233 22.62 8.62 -16.64
CA THR A 233 23.49 7.68 -15.93
C THR A 233 22.70 7.03 -14.81
N TYR A 234 22.62 5.70 -14.86
CA TYR A 234 22.04 4.89 -13.80
C TYR A 234 23.14 4.33 -12.91
N LYS A 235 23.02 4.58 -11.60
CA LYS A 235 24.01 4.17 -10.59
C LYS A 235 23.34 3.29 -9.55
N VAL A 236 23.99 2.17 -9.23
CA VAL A 236 23.50 1.20 -8.25
C VAL A 236 24.58 0.93 -7.21
N ARG A 237 24.18 1.04 -5.94
CA ARG A 237 25.04 0.80 -4.79
C ARG A 237 24.38 -0.19 -3.83
N ILE A 238 25.06 -1.29 -3.56
CA ILE A 238 24.64 -2.30 -2.59
C ILE A 238 25.45 -2.12 -1.31
N SER A 239 24.78 -1.83 -0.21
CA SER A 239 25.39 -1.66 1.12
C SER A 239 25.04 -2.86 1.99
N ALA A 240 26.07 -3.48 2.57
CA ALA A 240 25.92 -4.59 3.51
C ALA A 240 25.31 -4.12 4.84
N PRO A 241 24.77 -5.04 5.66
CA PRO A 241 24.23 -4.70 6.97
C PRO A 241 25.22 -3.88 7.82
N GLY A 242 24.73 -2.84 8.47
CA GLY A 242 25.55 -1.91 9.27
C GLY A 242 26.53 -1.05 8.47
N ASN A 243 26.38 -0.95 7.14
CA ASN A 243 27.32 -0.27 6.23
C ASN A 243 28.76 -0.81 6.31
N SER A 244 28.92 -2.07 6.71
CA SER A 244 30.22 -2.74 6.86
C SER A 244 30.99 -2.87 5.55
N GLN A 245 30.28 -2.99 4.43
CA GLN A 245 30.82 -3.04 3.08
C GLN A 245 29.86 -2.35 2.10
N THR A 246 30.41 -1.71 1.08
CA THR A 246 29.63 -1.11 -0.01
C THR A 246 30.20 -1.55 -1.35
N LEU A 247 29.33 -2.08 -2.22
CA LEU A 247 29.63 -2.43 -3.61
C LEU A 247 28.95 -1.40 -4.52
N ASN A 248 29.74 -0.64 -5.27
CA ASN A 248 29.23 0.21 -6.35
C ASN A 248 29.32 -0.57 -7.65
N LEU A 249 28.22 -0.67 -8.38
CA LEU A 249 28.23 -1.21 -9.73
C LEU A 249 28.73 -0.17 -10.73
N SER A 250 29.18 -0.62 -11.89
CA SER A 250 29.58 0.26 -12.98
C SER A 250 28.40 1.14 -13.40
N ASP A 251 28.65 2.45 -13.49
CA ASP A 251 27.72 3.43 -14.03
C ASP A 251 27.20 2.97 -15.41
N TYR A 252 25.89 2.95 -15.57
CA TYR A 252 25.26 2.55 -16.84
C TYR A 252 24.74 3.80 -17.55
N ASN A 253 25.43 4.19 -18.62
CA ASN A 253 25.03 5.33 -19.46
C ASN A 253 24.07 4.87 -20.55
N PHE A 254 22.98 5.61 -20.73
CA PHE A 254 21.94 5.23 -21.67
C PHE A 254 21.16 6.42 -22.19
N ILE A 255 20.42 6.17 -23.27
CA ILE A 255 19.47 7.13 -23.83
C ILE A 255 18.06 6.58 -23.65
N VAL A 256 17.15 7.44 -23.17
CA VAL A 256 15.71 7.20 -23.18
C VAL A 256 14.99 8.42 -23.74
N ASN A 257 14.30 8.21 -24.85
CA ASN A 257 13.55 9.28 -25.50
C ASN A 257 12.35 9.71 -24.65
N LYS A 258 11.87 10.94 -24.87
CA LYS A 258 10.63 11.43 -24.27
C LYS A 258 9.46 10.50 -24.59
N ASN A 259 8.60 10.26 -23.61
CA ASN A 259 7.49 9.30 -23.63
C ASN A 259 7.89 7.85 -23.91
N ALA A 260 9.15 7.48 -23.66
CA ALA A 260 9.63 6.12 -23.75
C ALA A 260 9.99 5.56 -22.37
N GLU A 261 10.10 4.24 -22.31
CA GLU A 261 10.59 3.51 -21.17
C GLU A 261 11.77 2.66 -21.59
N ARG A 262 12.72 2.47 -20.68
CA ARG A 262 13.87 1.59 -20.89
C ARG A 262 14.05 0.68 -19.69
N GLU A 263 14.23 -0.60 -19.97
CA GLU A 263 14.61 -1.59 -18.98
C GLU A 263 16.14 -1.72 -18.94
N ILE A 264 16.70 -1.73 -17.73
CA ILE A 264 18.12 -1.92 -17.47
C ILE A 264 18.27 -3.12 -16.54
N LYS A 265 19.09 -4.08 -16.96
CA LYS A 265 19.45 -5.26 -16.15
C LYS A 265 20.91 -5.15 -15.72
N GLN A 266 21.14 -5.17 -14.42
CA GLN A 266 22.49 -5.25 -13.83
C GLN A 266 22.61 -6.47 -12.93
N THR A 267 23.81 -7.05 -12.89
CA THR A 267 24.12 -8.17 -12.00
C THR A 267 25.24 -7.78 -11.04
N ALA A 268 25.20 -8.35 -9.83
CA ALA A 268 26.20 -8.09 -8.80
C ALA A 268 26.53 -9.35 -8.03
N SER A 269 27.82 -9.64 -7.85
CA SER A 269 28.26 -10.73 -6.99
C SER A 269 28.72 -10.19 -5.64
N VAL A 270 28.16 -10.72 -4.56
CA VAL A 270 28.51 -10.41 -3.18
C VAL A 270 29.14 -11.65 -2.55
N THR A 271 30.35 -11.52 -2.04
CA THR A 271 31.05 -12.56 -1.27
C THR A 271 30.93 -12.28 0.22
N SER A 272 31.13 -13.30 1.07
CA SER A 272 31.06 -13.15 2.52
C SER A 272 29.69 -12.63 2.98
N VAL A 273 28.63 -13.23 2.44
CA VAL A 273 27.25 -12.82 2.71
C VAL A 273 26.94 -12.90 4.21
N MET A 274 26.22 -11.92 4.72
CA MET A 274 25.62 -11.91 6.05
C MET A 274 24.14 -12.28 5.90
N PRO A 275 23.77 -13.57 5.97
CA PRO A 275 22.41 -13.98 5.64
C PRO A 275 21.43 -13.62 6.75
N TRP A 276 20.23 -13.22 6.34
CA TRP A 276 19.09 -13.03 7.21
C TRP A 276 18.72 -14.36 7.88
N ASN A 277 18.36 -14.29 9.16
CA ASN A 277 17.66 -15.35 9.88
C ASN A 277 16.82 -14.73 11.00
N PRO A 278 15.85 -15.46 11.58
CA PRO A 278 15.01 -14.90 12.64
C PRO A 278 15.78 -14.33 13.83
N ALA A 279 16.95 -14.86 14.18
CA ALA A 279 17.75 -14.33 15.29
C ALA A 279 18.59 -13.10 14.88
N ASN A 280 18.91 -12.95 13.60
CA ASN A 280 19.71 -11.87 13.04
C ASN A 280 19.03 -11.38 11.75
N PRO A 281 18.03 -10.49 11.85
CA PRO A 281 17.24 -10.00 10.71
C PRO A 281 18.00 -8.96 9.88
N LEU A 282 19.16 -9.36 9.35
CA LEU A 282 20.05 -8.52 8.57
C LEU A 282 19.52 -8.34 7.14
N TYR A 283 19.66 -7.15 6.58
CA TYR A 283 19.27 -6.84 5.21
C TYR A 283 20.35 -6.03 4.50
N TYR A 284 20.46 -6.23 3.20
CA TYR A 284 21.24 -5.40 2.31
C TYR A 284 20.40 -4.23 1.83
N THR A 285 21.03 -3.08 1.67
CA THR A 285 20.39 -1.88 1.13
C THR A 285 20.86 -1.65 -0.30
N ILE A 286 19.94 -1.61 -1.25
CA ILE A 286 20.21 -1.38 -2.67
C ILE A 286 19.70 0.03 -2.99
N ASN A 287 20.63 0.96 -3.15
CA ASN A 287 20.36 2.34 -3.54
C ASN A 287 20.50 2.46 -5.05
N MET A 288 19.52 3.07 -5.68
CA MET A 288 19.47 3.28 -7.12
C MET A 288 19.25 4.75 -7.38
N GLU A 289 20.09 5.32 -8.23
CA GLU A 289 20.09 6.74 -8.53
C GLU A 289 20.08 6.96 -10.03
N LEU A 290 19.26 7.92 -10.46
CA LEU A 290 19.16 8.33 -11.84
C LEU A 290 19.69 9.77 -11.97
N TRP A 291 20.67 9.93 -12.85
CA TRP A 291 21.35 11.19 -13.09
C TRP A 291 21.17 11.60 -14.55
N ARG A 292 21.11 12.92 -14.79
CA ARG A 292 21.30 13.54 -16.10
C ARG A 292 22.42 14.55 -15.89
N ASP A 293 23.55 14.33 -16.57
CA ASP A 293 24.81 15.01 -16.27
C ASP A 293 25.13 14.91 -14.77
N ASP A 294 25.37 16.03 -14.09
CA ASP A 294 25.65 16.10 -12.65
C ASP A 294 24.40 16.35 -11.78
N VAL A 295 23.19 16.27 -12.37
CA VAL A 295 21.93 16.51 -11.66
C VAL A 295 21.26 15.19 -11.30
N LEU A 296 21.09 14.94 -10.01
CA LEU A 296 20.28 13.84 -9.50
C LEU A 296 18.80 14.11 -9.82
N LEU A 297 18.21 13.27 -10.65
CA LEU A 297 16.81 13.36 -11.05
C LEU A 297 15.91 12.58 -10.09
N ASP A 298 16.27 11.33 -9.80
CA ASP A 298 15.49 10.43 -8.97
C ASP A 298 16.39 9.50 -8.15
N ARG A 299 15.89 9.06 -7.00
CA ARG A 299 16.53 8.07 -6.14
C ARG A 299 15.47 7.18 -5.53
N THR A 300 15.77 5.89 -5.45
CA THR A 300 14.99 4.95 -4.64
C THR A 300 15.88 3.95 -3.94
N GLN A 301 15.36 3.38 -2.86
CA GLN A 301 16.06 2.42 -2.01
C GLN A 301 15.18 1.19 -1.80
N LYS A 302 15.79 0.01 -1.92
CA LYS A 302 15.15 -1.27 -1.58
C LYS A 302 15.99 -2.03 -0.56
N LYS A 303 15.32 -2.73 0.35
CA LYS A 303 15.93 -3.68 1.28
C LYS A 303 15.84 -5.07 0.67
N SER A 304 16.88 -5.88 0.88
CA SER A 304 16.89 -7.28 0.47
C SER A 304 17.45 -8.15 1.59
N ALA A 305 16.60 -9.00 2.15
CA ALA A 305 16.97 -10.03 3.10
C ALA A 305 17.45 -11.27 2.33
N ILE A 306 18.75 -11.58 2.40
CA ILE A 306 19.34 -12.73 1.73
C ILE A 306 19.24 -13.95 2.64
N TYR A 307 18.52 -14.99 2.23
CA TYR A 307 18.52 -16.28 2.91
C TYR A 307 18.25 -17.42 1.92
N SER A 308 18.50 -18.65 2.31
CA SER A 308 18.09 -19.83 1.54
C SER A 308 17.19 -20.72 2.38
N LEU A 309 16.05 -21.15 1.81
CA LEU A 309 15.25 -22.25 2.34
C LEU A 309 15.41 -23.45 1.40
N ALA A 310 15.79 -24.60 1.95
CA ALA A 310 15.93 -25.83 1.19
C ALA A 310 15.38 -27.01 2.01
N PHE A 311 14.95 -28.06 1.32
CA PHE A 311 14.60 -29.32 1.97
C PHE A 311 15.74 -30.31 1.78
N ASP A 312 16.21 -30.89 2.89
CA ASP A 312 16.94 -32.15 2.89
C ASP A 312 15.93 -33.30 3.16
N LYS A 313 16.36 -34.55 3.04
CA LYS A 313 15.51 -35.75 3.12
C LYS A 313 14.48 -35.70 4.25
N ASP A 314 14.89 -35.24 5.43
CA ASP A 314 14.06 -35.25 6.64
C ASP A 314 13.94 -33.88 7.33
N SER A 315 14.50 -32.80 6.76
CA SER A 315 14.48 -31.51 7.45
C SER A 315 14.46 -30.30 6.52
N LEU A 316 13.82 -29.24 6.99
CA LEU A 316 13.93 -27.91 6.39
C LEU A 316 15.26 -27.29 6.84
N LEU A 317 15.99 -26.72 5.89
CA LEU A 317 17.25 -26.03 6.11
C LEU A 317 17.08 -24.52 5.85
N LEU A 318 17.49 -23.70 6.81
CA LEU A 318 17.70 -22.27 6.65
C LEU A 318 19.20 -22.00 6.61
N ASN A 319 19.69 -21.43 5.51
CA ASN A 319 21.11 -21.14 5.30
C ASN A 319 22.02 -22.37 5.56
N ASN A 320 21.63 -23.54 5.02
CA ASN A 320 22.26 -24.86 5.23
C ASN A 320 22.28 -25.38 6.68
N ARG A 321 21.42 -24.87 7.57
CA ARG A 321 21.27 -25.37 8.94
C ARG A 321 19.84 -25.81 9.20
N SER A 322 19.66 -26.90 9.96
CA SER A 322 18.31 -27.39 10.33
C SER A 322 17.48 -26.28 10.97
N PHE A 323 16.24 -26.16 10.52
CA PHE A 323 15.34 -25.09 10.90
C PHE A 323 13.92 -25.59 11.09
N THR A 324 13.28 -25.12 12.15
CA THR A 324 11.88 -25.43 12.46
C THR A 324 11.10 -24.13 12.57
N PHE A 325 9.92 -24.08 11.96
CA PHE A 325 8.99 -22.98 12.17
C PHE A 325 8.32 -23.11 13.54
N SER A 326 8.55 -22.12 14.39
CA SER A 326 7.79 -21.89 15.62
C SER A 326 6.86 -20.73 15.34
N GLY A 327 5.65 -21.06 14.87
CA GLY A 327 4.69 -20.10 14.35
C GLY A 327 3.52 -19.78 15.29
N VAL A 328 2.97 -18.58 15.13
CA VAL A 328 1.70 -18.16 15.75
C VAL A 328 0.72 -17.69 14.67
N THR A 329 -0.58 -17.86 14.90
CA THR A 329 -1.61 -17.23 14.06
C THR A 329 -1.98 -15.88 14.67
N TYR A 330 -1.87 -14.81 13.88
CA TYR A 330 -2.22 -13.47 14.27
C TYR A 330 -3.36 -12.96 13.39
N LEU A 331 -4.47 -12.63 14.04
CA LEU A 331 -5.62 -11.97 13.44
C LEU A 331 -5.62 -10.54 13.98
N PRO A 332 -5.13 -9.55 13.21
CA PRO A 332 -5.28 -8.16 13.61
C PRO A 332 -6.77 -7.90 13.85
N SER A 333 -7.16 -7.68 15.11
CA SER A 333 -8.51 -7.29 15.55
C SER A 333 -8.38 -6.36 16.76
N TYR A 334 -9.08 -5.22 16.75
CA TYR A 334 -9.20 -4.38 17.95
C TYR A 334 -10.66 -4.27 18.32
N TYR A 335 -11.04 -4.91 19.43
CA TYR A 335 -12.43 -5.14 19.82
C TYR A 335 -13.31 -3.88 19.73
N ASN A 336 -12.78 -2.71 20.10
CA ASN A 336 -13.53 -1.45 20.09
C ASN A 336 -13.55 -0.71 18.74
N TYR A 337 -12.66 -1.04 17.79
CA TYR A 337 -12.48 -0.30 16.53
C TYR A 337 -12.53 -1.20 15.28
N GLY A 338 -13.03 -2.43 15.41
CA GLY A 338 -13.15 -3.37 14.30
C GLY A 338 -11.79 -3.81 13.75
N SER A 339 -11.58 -3.60 12.45
CA SER A 339 -10.34 -3.96 11.73
C SER A 339 -9.26 -2.86 11.73
N LEU A 340 -9.42 -1.79 12.51
CA LEU A 340 -8.50 -0.65 12.51
C LEU A 340 -7.35 -0.82 13.53
N TYR A 341 -6.11 -0.50 13.13
CA TYR A 341 -4.92 -0.47 14.00
C TYR A 341 -4.05 0.74 13.74
N SER A 342 -3.43 1.28 14.78
CA SER A 342 -2.35 2.26 14.63
C SER A 342 -1.01 1.59 14.28
N TYR A 343 -0.12 2.36 13.66
CA TYR A 343 1.27 1.95 13.41
C TYR A 343 1.99 1.48 14.67
N GLN A 344 1.79 2.16 15.81
CA GLN A 344 2.38 1.80 17.08
C GLN A 344 1.87 0.45 17.60
N GLN A 345 0.58 0.16 17.44
CA GLN A 345 0.01 -1.11 17.85
C GLN A 345 0.51 -2.25 16.96
N MET A 346 0.58 -2.04 15.65
CA MET A 346 1.13 -3.02 14.71
C MET A 346 2.58 -3.40 15.07
N GLU A 347 3.43 -2.40 15.34
CA GLU A 347 4.80 -2.66 15.78
C GLU A 347 4.87 -3.37 17.14
N LYS A 348 4.04 -2.94 18.10
CA LYS A 348 3.97 -3.54 19.44
C LYS A 348 3.58 -5.02 19.37
N ASP A 349 2.57 -5.37 18.59
CA ASP A 349 2.08 -6.74 18.49
C ASP A 349 3.13 -7.66 17.85
N ILE A 350 3.76 -7.22 16.76
CA ILE A 350 4.85 -7.97 16.11
C ILE A 350 6.04 -8.14 17.06
N ARG A 351 6.39 -7.11 17.83
CA ARG A 351 7.45 -7.20 18.84
C ARG A 351 7.11 -8.21 19.94
N ILE A 352 5.89 -8.18 20.48
CA ILE A 352 5.45 -9.14 21.51
C ILE A 352 5.52 -10.58 20.99
N ILE A 353 5.06 -10.80 19.74
CA ILE A 353 5.16 -12.12 19.10
C ILE A 353 6.62 -12.57 19.02
N LYS A 354 7.53 -11.68 18.66
CA LYS A 354 8.96 -11.98 18.62
C LYS A 354 9.53 -12.31 20.01
N GLU A 355 9.21 -11.49 21.01
CA GLU A 355 9.65 -11.65 22.40
C GLU A 355 9.13 -12.95 23.04
N ALA A 356 7.97 -13.44 22.61
CA ALA A 356 7.42 -14.73 23.03
C ALA A 356 8.18 -15.95 22.46
N GLY A 357 9.16 -15.73 21.58
CA GLY A 357 10.03 -16.79 21.02
C GLY A 357 9.58 -17.34 19.66
N PHE A 358 8.55 -16.77 19.04
CA PHE A 358 8.12 -17.18 17.70
C PHE A 358 9.11 -16.71 16.62
N ASN A 359 9.21 -17.47 15.54
CA ASN A 359 10.03 -17.16 14.37
C ASN A 359 9.20 -17.01 13.08
N SER A 360 7.89 -17.23 13.16
CA SER A 360 6.96 -16.99 12.07
C SER A 360 5.57 -16.55 12.55
N VAL A 361 4.86 -15.84 11.68
CA VAL A 361 3.51 -15.34 11.91
C VAL A 361 2.65 -15.67 10.71
N ARG A 362 1.50 -16.30 10.95
CA ARG A 362 0.46 -16.51 9.96
C ARG A 362 -0.65 -15.47 10.12
N PHE A 363 -0.85 -14.64 9.10
CA PHE A 363 -1.99 -13.74 8.98
C PHE A 363 -3.14 -14.50 8.34
N ALA A 364 -3.97 -15.12 9.17
CA ALA A 364 -5.00 -16.04 8.69
C ALA A 364 -6.22 -15.28 8.16
N LYS A 365 -6.70 -15.65 6.96
CA LYS A 365 -7.98 -15.17 6.38
C LYS A 365 -8.12 -13.64 6.24
N THR A 366 -7.02 -12.90 6.23
CA THR A 366 -7.01 -11.43 6.13
C THR A 366 -5.75 -10.98 5.42
N ILE A 367 -5.86 -9.86 4.71
CA ILE A 367 -4.71 -9.22 4.08
C ILE A 367 -4.09 -8.25 5.08
N PRO A 368 -2.93 -8.58 5.66
CA PRO A 368 -2.34 -7.72 6.67
C PRO A 368 -2.00 -6.37 6.08
N HIS A 369 -2.06 -5.34 6.92
CA HIS A 369 -1.49 -4.04 6.57
C HIS A 369 -0.02 -4.24 6.14
N PRO A 370 0.46 -3.66 5.02
CA PRO A 370 1.83 -3.88 4.55
C PRO A 370 2.90 -3.53 5.59
N TYR A 371 2.60 -2.56 6.47
CA TYR A 371 3.45 -2.24 7.62
C TYR A 371 3.67 -3.42 8.59
N LEU A 372 2.69 -4.32 8.79
CA LEU A 372 2.89 -5.53 9.62
C LEU A 372 3.95 -6.45 9.00
N ILE A 373 3.92 -6.64 7.68
CA ILE A 373 4.93 -7.44 6.96
C ILE A 373 6.30 -6.76 7.09
N TYR A 374 6.35 -5.45 6.92
CA TYR A 374 7.57 -4.66 7.11
C TYR A 374 8.13 -4.78 8.54
N GLN A 375 7.27 -4.81 9.57
CA GLN A 375 7.70 -5.08 10.94
C GLN A 375 8.18 -6.53 11.12
N CYS A 376 7.54 -7.52 10.49
CA CYS A 376 8.02 -8.90 10.52
C CYS A 376 9.45 -9.04 9.95
N GLU A 377 9.73 -8.38 8.82
CA GLU A 377 11.08 -8.32 8.25
C GLU A 377 12.08 -7.72 9.26
N LYS A 378 11.73 -6.57 9.86
CA LYS A 378 12.54 -5.83 10.84
C LYS A 378 12.85 -6.65 12.11
N TYR A 379 11.86 -7.37 12.64
CA TYR A 379 11.99 -8.13 13.89
C TYR A 379 12.42 -9.58 13.72
N GLY A 380 12.58 -10.04 12.47
CA GLY A 380 13.04 -11.40 12.20
C GLY A 380 11.95 -12.45 12.39
N LEU A 381 10.85 -12.30 11.64
CA LEU A 381 9.73 -13.22 11.57
C LEU A 381 9.39 -13.54 10.12
N PHE A 382 9.22 -14.82 9.80
CA PHE A 382 8.65 -15.22 8.52
C PHE A 382 7.14 -14.93 8.50
N SER A 383 6.66 -14.19 7.51
CA SER A 383 5.24 -13.88 7.34
C SER A 383 4.58 -14.87 6.37
N PHE A 384 3.52 -15.52 6.81
CA PHE A 384 2.63 -16.32 5.98
C PHE A 384 1.33 -15.54 5.78
N VAL A 385 1.08 -15.09 4.55
CA VAL A 385 -0.12 -14.33 4.19
C VAL A 385 -1.11 -15.27 3.51
N GLU A 386 -2.34 -15.30 4.01
CA GLU A 386 -3.43 -16.10 3.46
C GLU A 386 -4.45 -15.20 2.77
N ILE A 387 -4.78 -15.49 1.52
CA ILE A 387 -5.94 -14.88 0.86
C ILE A 387 -7.22 -15.36 1.55
N PRO A 388 -8.27 -14.53 1.68
CA PRO A 388 -9.53 -14.90 2.36
C PRO A 388 -10.40 -15.92 1.59
N VAL A 389 -9.77 -16.84 0.85
CA VAL A 389 -10.36 -17.98 0.17
C VAL A 389 -10.39 -19.18 1.11
N SER A 390 -11.56 -19.52 1.63
CA SER A 390 -11.71 -20.75 2.42
C SER A 390 -13.12 -21.33 2.30
N SER A 391 -13.20 -22.67 2.27
CA SER A 391 -14.43 -23.46 2.10
C SER A 391 -15.27 -23.02 0.89
N ILE A 392 -14.64 -22.90 -0.28
CA ILE A 392 -15.33 -22.59 -1.55
C ILE A 392 -16.39 -23.67 -1.81
N PRO A 393 -17.65 -23.31 -2.09
CA PRO A 393 -18.65 -24.29 -2.52
C PRO A 393 -18.15 -25.04 -3.77
N PRO A 394 -18.35 -26.36 -3.89
CA PRO A 394 -17.84 -27.14 -5.02
C PRO A 394 -18.28 -26.60 -6.39
N GLY A 395 -19.50 -26.06 -6.50
CA GLY A 395 -19.98 -25.46 -7.75
C GLY A 395 -19.26 -24.18 -8.16
N LEU A 396 -18.53 -23.52 -7.25
CA LEU A 396 -17.73 -22.32 -7.50
C LEU A 396 -16.24 -22.63 -7.72
N SER A 397 -15.74 -23.80 -7.30
CA SER A 397 -14.32 -24.12 -7.45
C SER A 397 -13.91 -24.35 -8.91
N ASP A 398 -14.85 -24.80 -9.73
CA ASP A 398 -14.63 -25.03 -11.17
C ASP A 398 -15.05 -23.84 -12.04
N ASP A 399 -15.59 -22.78 -11.43
CA ASP A 399 -16.01 -21.57 -12.15
C ASP A 399 -14.79 -20.77 -12.63
N ILE A 400 -14.73 -20.52 -13.93
CA ILE A 400 -13.61 -19.83 -14.58
C ILE A 400 -13.47 -18.39 -14.05
N ASN A 401 -14.57 -17.71 -13.76
CA ASN A 401 -14.53 -16.34 -13.24
C ASN A 401 -13.99 -16.34 -11.81
N PHE A 402 -14.43 -17.29 -10.96
CA PHE A 402 -13.90 -17.46 -9.61
C PHE A 402 -12.40 -17.79 -9.61
N MET A 403 -11.96 -18.70 -10.49
CA MET A 403 -10.55 -19.06 -10.65
C MET A 403 -9.71 -17.89 -11.16
N THR A 404 -10.21 -17.13 -12.14
CA THR A 404 -9.54 -15.95 -12.68
C THR A 404 -9.41 -14.85 -11.64
N ARG A 405 -10.49 -14.58 -10.89
CA ARG A 405 -10.45 -13.64 -9.76
C ARG A 405 -9.46 -14.09 -8.71
N SER A 406 -9.48 -15.35 -8.29
CA SER A 406 -8.57 -15.89 -7.27
C SER A 406 -7.09 -15.81 -7.65
N LYS A 407 -6.77 -15.86 -8.96
CA LYS A 407 -5.41 -15.64 -9.48
C LYS A 407 -5.02 -14.17 -9.62
N SER A 408 -6.01 -13.30 -9.78
CA SER A 408 -5.82 -11.84 -9.94
C SER A 408 -5.85 -11.11 -8.59
N PHE A 409 -6.13 -11.84 -7.50
CA PHE A 409 -6.14 -11.37 -6.13
C PHE A 409 -4.75 -11.29 -5.53
#